data_AF-A0A4R3PYA7-F1
#
_entry.id   AF-A0A4R3PYA7-F1
#
_cell.length_a   1.000
_cell.length_b   1.000
_cell.length_c   1.000
_cell.angle_alpha   90.00
_cell.angle_beta   90.00
_cell.angle_gamma   90.00
#
_symmetry.space_group_name_H-M   'P 1'
#
loop_
_entity.id
_entity.type
_entity.pdbx_description
1 polymer ?
#
loop_
_entity_poly.entity_id
_entity_poly.type
_entity_poly.pdbx_seq_one_letter_code
_entity_poly.pdbx_strand_id
1 'polypeptide(L)' 'MTNAIPRFDVICDPMDRWIVWDHVTESPASFGGRILDGLDEQEASRLAEVMNELQRRQQTLGDRAGKRSAR' A
#
# COMPACT_ATOMS: atom_id res chain seq x y z
N MET A 1 15.86 11.96 -8.17
CA MET A 1 14.63 11.15 -8.25
C MET A 1 14.55 10.38 -6.94
N THR A 2 13.67 10.77 -6.02
CA THR A 2 13.49 10.01 -4.77
C THR A 2 12.86 8.68 -5.14
N ASN A 3 13.66 7.63 -5.13
CA ASN A 3 13.21 6.25 -5.28
C ASN A 3 12.43 5.88 -4.02
N ALA A 4 11.21 6.40 -3.90
CA ALA A 4 10.35 6.13 -2.75
C ALA A 4 9.92 4.68 -2.85
N ILE A 5 10.38 3.86 -1.90
CA ILE A 5 9.98 2.47 -1.79
C ILE A 5 8.45 2.45 -1.56
N PRO A 6 7.68 1.69 -2.37
CA PRO A 6 6.24 1.56 -2.15
C PRO A 6 5.94 1.04 -0.74
N ARG A 7 4.87 1.54 -0.11
CA ARG A 7 4.47 1.10 1.25
C ARG A 7 3.97 -0.35 1.22
N PHE A 8 3.22 -0.67 0.18
CA PHE A 8 2.61 -1.98 0.01
C PHE A 8 3.42 -2.78 -1.01
N ASP A 9 3.77 -4.01 -0.65
CA ASP A 9 4.43 -4.98 -1.51
C ASP A 9 3.64 -6.30 -1.51
N VAL A 10 4.08 -7.26 -2.31
CA VAL A 10 3.44 -8.57 -2.42
C VAL A 10 4.41 -9.66 -1.99
N ILE A 11 3.99 -10.51 -1.04
CA ILE A 11 4.76 -11.66 -0.59
C ILE A 11 3.99 -12.96 -0.82
N CYS A 12 4.70 -14.01 -1.23
CA CYS A 12 4.14 -15.36 -1.34
C CYS A 12 4.42 -16.12 -0.04
N ASP A 13 3.39 -16.73 0.54
CA ASP A 13 3.49 -17.54 1.74
C ASP A 13 3.90 -19.00 1.42
N PRO A 14 4.27 -19.80 2.43
CA PRO A 14 4.64 -21.21 2.21
C PRO A 14 3.51 -22.11 1.69
N MET A 15 2.26 -21.63 1.67
CA MET A 15 1.10 -22.35 1.14
C MET A 15 0.80 -21.97 -0.31
N ASP A 16 1.72 -21.27 -0.98
CA ASP A 16 1.58 -20.78 -2.36
C ASP A 16 0.41 -19.79 -2.52
N ARG A 17 0.15 -19.00 -1.46
CA ARG A 17 -0.82 -17.92 -1.47
C ARG A 17 -0.14 -16.57 -1.32
N TRP A 18 -0.78 -15.57 -1.88
CA TRP A 18 -0.22 -14.22 -1.93
C TRP A 18 -0.87 -13.31 -0.90
N ILE A 19 -0.05 -12.44 -0.32
CA ILE A 19 -0.41 -11.50 0.72
C ILE A 19 0.05 -10.11 0.27
N VAL A 20 -0.81 -9.10 0.42
CA VAL A 20 -0.38 -7.71 0.33
C VAL A 20 0.23 -7.33 1.68
N TRP A 21 1.53 -7.03 1.70
CA TRP A 21 2.29 -6.70 2.90
C TRP A 21 2.38 -5.18 3.08
N ASP A 22 2.11 -4.70 4.29
CA ASP A 22 2.30 -3.30 4.66
C ASP A 22 3.62 -3.14 5.44
N HIS A 23 4.60 -2.48 4.83
CA HIS A 23 5.90 -2.24 5.46
C HIS A 23 5.86 -1.27 6.63
N VAL A 24 4.80 -0.47 6.78
CA VAL A 24 4.68 0.50 7.88
C VAL A 24 4.14 -0.16 9.14
N THR A 25 3.16 -1.06 8.99
CA THR A 25 2.58 -1.80 10.12
C THR A 25 3.25 -3.14 10.35
N GLU A 26 4.16 -3.55 9.45
CA GLU A 26 4.83 -4.85 9.45
C GLU A 26 3.84 -6.01 9.58
N SER A 27 2.75 -5.92 8.83
CA SER A 27 1.63 -6.87 8.91
C SER A 27 0.96 -7.04 7.54
N PRO A 28 0.12 -8.08 7.36
CA PRO A 28 -0.79 -8.14 6.23
C PRO A 28 -1.65 -6.87 6.17
N ALA A 29 -1.78 -6.31 4.97
CA ALA A 29 -2.57 -5.12 4.75
C ALA A 29 -4.06 -5.43 4.92
N SER A 30 -4.81 -4.43 5.38
CA SER A 30 -6.26 -4.50 5.49
C SER A 30 -6.93 -3.45 4.62
N PHE A 31 -7.99 -3.82 3.91
CA PHE A 31 -8.81 -2.91 3.12
C PHE A 31 -10.29 -3.16 3.37
N GLY A 32 -11.03 -2.11 3.76
CA GLY A 32 -12.46 -2.22 4.06
C GLY A 32 -12.78 -3.21 5.20
N GLY A 33 -11.85 -3.41 6.15
CA GLY A 33 -11.99 -4.39 7.24
C GLY A 33 -11.66 -5.84 6.84
N ARG A 34 -11.29 -6.11 5.58
CA ARG A 34 -10.82 -7.43 5.12
C ARG A 34 -9.29 -7.46 5.10
N ILE A 35 -8.70 -8.52 5.63
CA ILE A 35 -7.26 -8.80 5.46
C ILE A 35 -7.00 -9.24 4.02
N LEU A 36 -5.91 -8.77 3.44
CA LEU A 36 -5.52 -9.06 2.06
C LEU A 36 -4.49 -10.20 2.01
N ASP A 37 -4.92 -11.36 2.48
CA ASP A 37 -4.17 -12.62 2.48
C ASP A 37 -4.91 -13.72 1.72
N GLY A 38 -4.20 -14.80 1.41
CA GLY A 38 -4.82 -15.96 0.76
C GLY A 38 -5.21 -15.72 -0.71
N LEU A 39 -4.64 -14.70 -1.35
CA LEU A 39 -4.96 -14.25 -2.70
C LEU A 39 -4.16 -15.05 -3.74
N ASP A 40 -4.56 -14.95 -5.00
CA ASP A 40 -3.66 -15.27 -6.11
C ASP A 40 -2.70 -14.09 -6.41
N GLU A 41 -1.63 -14.37 -7.17
CA GLU A 41 -0.58 -13.40 -7.49
C GLU A 41 -1.12 -12.15 -8.18
N GLN A 42 -2.06 -12.34 -9.10
CA GLN A 42 -2.60 -11.26 -9.93
C GLN A 42 -3.50 -10.35 -9.09
N GLU A 43 -4.34 -10.93 -8.22
CA GLU A 43 -5.18 -10.18 -7.30
C GLU A 43 -4.32 -9.38 -6.30
N ALA A 44 -3.31 -10.02 -5.69
CA ALA A 44 -2.44 -9.36 -4.74
C ALA A 44 -1.63 -8.20 -5.37
N SER A 45 -1.06 -8.42 -6.56
CA SER A 45 -0.34 -7.39 -7.32
C SER A 45 -1.23 -6.18 -7.64
N ARG A 46 -2.44 -6.44 -8.14
CA ARG A 46 -3.39 -5.37 -8.48
C ARG A 46 -3.81 -4.58 -7.24
N LEU A 47 -4.03 -5.25 -6.11
CA LEU A 47 -4.40 -4.59 -4.85
C LEU A 47 -3.25 -3.74 -4.31
N ALA A 48 -2.01 -4.25 -4.33
CA ALA A 48 -0.83 -3.48 -3.92
C ALA A 48 -0.66 -2.21 -4.77
N GLU A 49 -0.84 -2.29 -6.09
CA GLU A 49 -0.81 -1.12 -6.98
C GLU A 49 -1.87 -0.07 -6.61
N VAL A 50 -3.13 -0.50 -6.41
CA VAL A 50 -4.24 0.39 -6.05
C VAL A 50 -3.96 1.09 -4.72
N MET A 51 -3.49 0.34 -3.71
CA MET A 51 -3.22 0.91 -2.38
C MET A 51 -2.05 1.90 -2.42
N ASN A 52 -0.99 1.60 -3.17
CA ASN A 52 0.13 2.51 -3.35
C ASN A 52 -0.28 3.79 -4.11
N GLU A 53 -1.16 3.68 -5.10
CA GLU A 53 -1.72 4.84 -5.82
C GLU A 53 -2.60 5.71 -4.90
N LEU A 54 -3.46 5.10 -4.09
CA LEU A 54 -4.27 5.81 -3.10
C LEU A 54 -3.39 6.57 -2.09
N GLN A 55 -2.33 5.92 -1.60
CA GLN A 55 -1.36 6.53 -0.69
C GLN A 55 -0.66 7.74 -1.32
N ARG A 56 -0.22 7.63 -2.58
CA ARG A 56 0.41 8.73 -3.32
C ARG A 56 -0.51 9.94 -3.47
N ARG A 57 -1.79 9.71 -3.73
CA ARG A 57 -2.81 10.77 -3.84
C ARG A 57 -3.02 11.47 -2.50
N GLN A 58 -3.05 10.72 -1.40
CA GLN A 58 -3.19 11.29 -0.06
C GLN A 58 -1.99 12.16 0.33
N GLN A 59 -0.76 11.71 0.04
CA GLN A 59 0.45 12.50 0.27
C GLN A 59 0.44 13.82 -0.52
N THR A 60 0.05 13.77 -1.80
CA THR A 60 -0.04 14.97 -2.66
C THR A 60 -1.04 16.01 -2.13
N LEU A 61 -2.15 15.56 -1.52
CA LEU A 61 -3.14 16.45 -0.91
C LEU A 61 -2.63 17.04 0.41
N GLY A 62 -1.95 16.24 1.23
CA GLY A 62 -1.30 16.70 2.47
C GLY A 62 -0.24 17.77 2.23
N ASP A 63 0.61 17.59 1.21
CA ASP A 63 1.67 18.54 0.85
C ASP A 63 1.11 19.90 0.37
N ARG A 64 -0.04 19.90 -0.30
CA ARG A 64 -0.73 21.12 -0.72
C ARG A 64 -1.39 21.86 0.43
N ALA A 65 -1.89 21.14 1.44
CA ALA A 65 -2.48 21.74 2.64
C ALA A 65 -1.42 22.38 3.55
N GLY A 66 -0.25 21.74 3.70
CA GLY A 66 0.85 22.28 4.52
C GLY A 66 1.41 23.63 4.06
N LYS A 67 1.31 23.96 2.77
CA LYS A 67 1.80 25.23 2.20
C LYS A 67 0.89 26.45 2.47
N ARG A 68 -0.34 26.27 2.98
CA ARG A 68 -1.27 27.39 3.24
C ARG A 68 -1.17 27.97 4.66
N SER A 69 -0.44 27.33 5.57
CA SER A 69 -0.39 27.73 7.00
C SER A 69 0.84 28.54 7.40
N ALA A 70 1.73 28.88 6.47
CA ALA A 70 2.97 29.63 6.75
C ALA A 70 2.91 31.09 6.23
N ARG A 71 1.73 31.73 6.30
CA ARG A 71 1.56 33.13 5.88
C ARG A 71 1.29 34.05 7.06
#